data_AF-A0A4Z2FJF1-F1
#
_entry.id   AF-A0A4Z2FJF1-F1
#
_cell.length_a   1.000
_cell.length_b   1.000
_cell.length_c   1.000
_cell.angle_alpha   90.00
_cell.angle_beta   90.00
_cell.angle_gamma   90.00
#
_symmetry.space_group_name_H-M   'P 1'
#
loop_
_entity.id
_entity.type
_entity.pdbx_description
1 polymer ?
#
loop_
_entity_poly.entity_id
_entity_poly.type
_entity_poly.pdbx_seq_one_letter_code
_entity_poly.pdbx_strand_id
1 'polypeptide(L)'
;MDRDIRQFLTQATERQEPGALRSAYRLMESAAAARSGGRSGGRTPRVAPELYVVCAEAALQLGCVELSSGCLKRFFEGNPPANQFLCRAYLCRGRLEAPPTTGRAARTVDTSPHGELGDFEEAVLCFLKAIEMSKCDPSCHFAAFNASVLYLQTVRPLLQPGRRRRLVPSLGKVVRSLEELADRDLGWRAELMMQVKPSVLQTRDRRLETTEQRLDHGLETTEQRLDHGLETRPRTRDHRTETRPRTRE
;
A
#
# COMPACT_ATOMS: atom_id res chain seq x y z
N MET A 1 21.35 -24.63 22.09
CA MET A 1 20.70 -24.30 20.81
C MET A 1 20.25 -22.84 20.78
N ASP A 2 19.19 -22.43 21.49
CA ASP A 2 18.71 -21.03 21.42
C ASP A 2 19.76 -19.99 21.85
N ARG A 3 20.56 -20.32 22.86
CA ARG A 3 21.72 -19.50 23.27
C ARG A 3 22.73 -19.32 22.14
N ASP A 4 23.06 -20.40 21.44
CA ASP A 4 24.04 -20.41 20.35
C ASP A 4 23.50 -19.61 19.15
N ILE A 5 22.21 -19.78 18.82
CA ILE A 5 21.51 -18.99 17.80
C ILE A 5 21.59 -17.50 18.15
N ARG A 6 21.25 -17.11 19.39
CA ARG A 6 21.32 -15.71 19.84
C ARG A 6 22.74 -15.15 19.76
N GLN A 7 23.75 -15.94 20.10
CA GLN A 7 25.15 -15.54 19.98
C GLN A 7 25.55 -15.28 18.52
N PHE A 8 25.20 -16.19 17.60
CA PHE A 8 25.46 -15.99 16.18
C PHE A 8 24.71 -14.77 15.61
N LEU A 9 23.46 -14.55 16.01
CA LEU A 9 22.68 -13.38 15.58
C LEU A 9 23.29 -12.08 16.09
N THR A 10 23.73 -12.05 17.35
CA THR A 10 24.42 -10.90 17.94
C THR A 10 25.70 -10.59 17.16
N GLN A 11 26.52 -11.62 16.91
CA GLN A 11 27.74 -11.49 16.12
C GLN A 11 27.45 -10.99 14.69
N ALA A 12 26.41 -11.51 14.04
CA ALA A 12 26.02 -11.10 12.69
C ALA A 12 25.64 -9.61 12.63
N THR A 13 24.84 -9.14 13.59
CA THR A 13 24.38 -7.75 13.62
C THR A 13 25.48 -6.77 14.03
N GLU A 14 26.24 -7.07 15.07
CA GLU A 14 27.29 -6.17 15.59
C GLU A 14 28.49 -6.06 14.66
N ARG A 15 28.91 -7.19 14.08
CA ARG A 15 30.12 -7.26 13.24
C ARG A 15 29.82 -7.20 11.75
N GLN A 16 28.55 -7.09 11.37
CA GLN A 16 28.09 -7.16 9.99
C GLN A 16 28.55 -8.43 9.26
N GLU A 17 28.51 -9.57 9.97
CA GLU A 17 29.09 -10.85 9.54
C GLU A 17 28.03 -11.80 8.97
N PRO A 18 27.87 -11.90 7.63
CA PRO A 18 26.86 -12.78 7.02
C PRO A 18 27.15 -14.27 7.25
N GLY A 19 28.41 -14.64 7.55
CA GLY A 19 28.78 -16.00 7.92
C GLY A 19 28.11 -16.45 9.22
N ALA A 20 28.08 -15.58 10.24
CA ALA A 20 27.42 -15.86 11.52
C ALA A 20 25.89 -15.97 11.33
N LEU A 21 25.28 -15.13 10.50
CA LEU A 21 23.86 -15.21 10.16
C LEU A 21 23.51 -16.57 9.53
N ARG A 22 24.30 -17.03 8.56
CA ARG A 22 24.10 -18.34 7.91
C ARG A 22 24.24 -19.49 8.91
N SER A 23 25.17 -19.39 9.86
CA SER A 23 25.32 -20.39 10.93
C SER A 23 24.09 -20.44 11.83
N ALA A 24 23.56 -19.28 12.25
CA ALA A 24 22.30 -19.21 13.02
C ALA A 24 21.15 -19.86 12.24
N TYR A 25 20.97 -19.48 10.97
CA TYR A 25 19.89 -19.98 10.12
C TYR A 25 19.95 -21.50 9.94
N ARG A 26 21.14 -22.05 9.65
CA ARG A 26 21.33 -23.51 9.53
C ARG A 26 20.99 -24.28 10.80
N LEU A 27 21.33 -23.72 11.97
CA LEU A 27 20.96 -24.34 13.26
C LEU A 27 19.44 -24.34 13.47
N MET A 28 18.74 -23.29 13.03
CA MET A 28 17.28 -23.25 13.07
C MET A 28 16.64 -24.25 12.10
N GLU A 29 17.17 -24.37 10.88
CA GLU A 29 16.67 -25.32 9.90
C GLU A 29 16.92 -26.78 10.28
N SER A 30 18.10 -27.11 10.83
CA SER A 30 18.40 -28.47 11.26
C SER A 30 17.47 -28.92 12.39
N ALA A 31 17.17 -28.03 13.34
CA ALA A 31 16.19 -28.27 14.39
C ALA A 31 14.76 -28.47 13.82
N ALA A 32 14.39 -27.66 12.82
CA ALA A 32 13.10 -27.79 12.16
C ALA A 32 12.97 -29.09 11.33
N ALA A 33 14.04 -29.53 10.66
CA ALA A 33 14.08 -30.77 9.89
C ALA A 33 14.03 -32.01 10.79
N ALA A 34 14.73 -31.98 11.94
CA ALA A 34 14.68 -33.05 12.94
C ALA A 34 13.26 -33.31 13.47
N ARG A 35 12.39 -32.30 13.44
CA ARG A 35 10.97 -32.43 13.80
C ARG A 35 10.15 -33.13 12.71
N SER A 36 10.37 -32.81 11.44
CA SER A 36 9.61 -33.39 10.32
C SER A 36 9.99 -34.84 10.03
N GLY A 37 11.19 -35.27 10.43
CA GLY A 37 11.76 -36.60 10.17
C GLY A 37 11.27 -37.75 11.05
N GLY A 38 10.21 -37.57 11.85
CA GLY A 38 9.47 -38.70 12.45
C GLY A 38 10.21 -39.61 13.45
N ARG A 39 11.40 -39.26 13.95
CA ARG A 39 12.05 -40.02 15.04
C ARG A 39 11.35 -39.72 16.37
N SER A 40 10.21 -40.37 16.55
CA SER A 40 9.41 -40.43 17.78
C SER A 40 10.24 -41.05 18.90
N GLY A 41 10.47 -40.30 19.97
CA GLY A 41 11.10 -40.81 21.20
C GLY A 41 11.92 -39.76 21.98
N GLY A 42 12.43 -38.73 21.31
CA GLY A 42 13.20 -37.66 21.95
C GLY A 42 12.49 -36.31 21.92
N ARG A 43 12.55 -35.55 23.02
CA ARG A 43 12.12 -34.14 23.10
C ARG A 43 12.98 -33.31 22.14
N THR A 44 12.56 -33.18 20.90
CA THR A 44 13.28 -32.39 19.88
C THR A 44 13.32 -30.92 20.35
N PRO A 45 14.51 -30.28 20.35
CA PRO A 45 14.62 -28.88 20.75
C PRO A 45 13.79 -28.00 19.81
N ARG A 46 12.79 -27.31 20.37
CA ARG A 46 11.96 -26.36 19.60
C ARG A 46 12.64 -25.00 19.61
N VAL A 47 13.00 -24.51 18.43
CA VAL A 47 13.46 -23.13 18.25
C VAL A 47 12.34 -22.19 18.66
N ALA A 48 12.62 -21.26 19.55
CA ALA A 48 11.64 -20.26 19.95
C ALA A 48 11.20 -19.38 18.75
N PRO A 49 9.88 -19.15 18.54
CA PRO A 49 9.38 -18.42 17.36
C PRO A 49 10.03 -17.04 17.16
N GLU A 50 10.33 -16.33 18.24
CA GLU A 50 10.98 -15.03 18.20
C GLU A 50 12.36 -15.05 17.51
N LEU A 51 13.08 -16.17 17.55
CA LEU A 51 14.40 -16.29 16.92
C LEU A 51 14.32 -16.23 15.39
N TYR A 52 13.21 -16.69 14.80
CA TYR A 52 12.98 -16.50 13.36
C TYR A 52 12.81 -15.03 13.02
N VAL A 53 12.11 -14.26 13.85
CA VAL A 53 11.92 -12.81 13.61
C VAL A 53 13.24 -12.06 13.74
N VAL A 54 14.01 -12.32 14.80
CA VAL A 54 15.33 -11.69 15.00
C VAL A 54 16.29 -12.05 13.87
N CYS A 55 16.26 -13.30 13.39
CA CYS A 55 17.05 -13.71 12.24
C CYS A 55 16.59 -13.03 10.94
N ALA A 56 15.28 -12.84 10.74
CA ALA A 56 14.76 -12.14 9.58
C ALA A 56 15.19 -10.67 9.55
N GLU A 57 15.15 -9.99 10.69
CA GLU A 57 15.61 -8.61 10.82
C GLU A 57 17.10 -8.46 10.54
N ALA A 58 17.94 -9.32 11.13
CA ALA A 58 19.38 -9.33 10.88
C ALA A 58 19.67 -9.64 9.39
N ALA A 59 18.93 -10.56 8.78
CA ALA A 59 19.04 -10.87 7.37
C ALA A 59 18.69 -9.69 6.48
N LEU A 60 17.63 -8.94 6.78
CA LEU A 60 17.29 -7.72 6.06
C LEU A 60 18.35 -6.63 6.20
N GLN A 61 18.92 -6.45 7.39
CA GLN A 61 20.02 -5.49 7.61
C GLN A 61 21.26 -5.83 6.77
N LEU A 62 21.55 -7.13 6.61
CA LEU A 62 22.67 -7.64 5.82
C LEU A 62 22.33 -7.87 4.34
N GLY A 63 21.14 -7.47 3.88
CA GLY A 63 20.69 -7.65 2.49
C GLY A 63 20.43 -9.10 2.06
N CYS A 64 20.38 -10.06 3.00
CA CYS A 64 20.13 -11.49 2.75
C CYS A 64 18.61 -11.78 2.68
N VAL A 65 17.97 -11.35 1.58
CA VAL A 65 16.51 -11.44 1.37
C VAL A 65 15.98 -12.86 1.49
N GLU A 66 16.70 -13.86 0.98
CA GLU A 66 16.30 -15.26 0.97
C GLU A 66 16.17 -15.83 2.39
N LEU A 67 17.15 -15.53 3.24
CA LEU A 67 17.16 -15.97 4.64
C LEU A 67 16.03 -15.30 5.42
N SER A 68 15.80 -14.01 5.19
CA SER A 68 14.68 -13.30 5.80
C SER A 68 13.34 -13.92 5.40
N SER A 69 13.14 -14.20 4.12
CA SER A 69 11.92 -14.83 3.61
C SER A 69 11.70 -16.22 4.23
N GLY A 70 12.74 -17.05 4.26
CA GLY A 70 12.71 -18.37 4.89
C GLY A 70 12.33 -18.32 6.37
N CYS A 71 12.93 -17.41 7.14
CA CYS A 71 12.59 -17.20 8.55
C CYS A 71 11.14 -16.78 8.76
N LEU A 72 10.66 -15.79 7.99
CA LEU A 72 9.28 -15.30 8.13
C LEU A 72 8.26 -16.38 7.77
N LYS A 73 8.53 -17.18 6.74
CA LYS A 73 7.69 -18.32 6.37
C LYS A 73 7.51 -19.26 7.56
N ARG A 74 8.61 -19.67 8.21
CA ARG A 74 8.56 -20.54 9.40
C ARG A 74 7.82 -19.90 10.57
N PHE A 75 7.99 -18.60 10.79
CA PHE A 75 7.30 -17.87 11.85
C PHE A 75 5.78 -17.86 11.65
N PHE A 76 5.31 -17.50 10.45
CA PHE A 76 3.88 -17.42 10.15
C PHE A 76 3.20 -18.80 10.05
N GLU A 77 3.91 -19.84 9.59
CA GLU A 77 3.43 -21.24 9.63
C GLU A 77 3.12 -21.71 11.06
N GLY A 78 3.77 -21.13 12.07
CA GLY A 78 3.64 -21.50 13.47
C GLY A 78 2.44 -20.92 14.21
N ASN A 79 1.55 -20.19 13.53
CA ASN A 79 0.46 -19.38 14.11
C ASN A 79 0.94 -18.52 15.30
N PRO A 80 1.72 -17.47 15.03
CA PRO A 80 2.41 -16.72 16.07
C PRO A 80 1.44 -15.95 16.98
N PRO A 81 1.75 -15.83 18.28
CA PRO A 81 0.94 -15.04 19.20
C PRO A 81 0.97 -13.54 18.84
N ALA A 82 -0.11 -12.84 19.19
CA ALA A 82 -0.23 -11.40 19.04
C ALA A 82 0.65 -10.64 20.05
N ASN A 83 1.94 -10.49 19.72
CA ASN A 83 2.91 -9.76 20.54
C ASN A 83 3.85 -8.90 19.68
N GLN A 84 4.85 -8.27 20.30
CA GLN A 84 5.83 -7.42 19.60
C GLN A 84 6.54 -8.11 18.43
N PHE A 85 6.73 -9.43 18.48
CA PHE A 85 7.39 -10.17 17.40
C PHE A 85 6.50 -10.32 16.18
N LEU A 86 5.17 -10.38 16.35
CA LEU A 86 4.25 -10.35 15.23
C LEU A 86 4.30 -9.00 14.50
N CYS A 87 4.35 -7.89 15.24
CA CYS A 87 4.52 -6.55 14.66
C CYS A 87 5.83 -6.48 13.86
N ARG A 88 6.94 -6.89 14.47
CA ARG A 88 8.28 -6.91 13.84
C ARG A 88 8.34 -7.81 12.60
N ALA A 89 7.67 -8.97 12.63
CA ALA A 89 7.56 -9.87 11.48
C ALA A 89 6.81 -9.20 10.32
N TYR A 90 5.73 -8.46 10.58
CA TYR A 90 5.04 -7.68 9.55
C TYR A 90 5.91 -6.55 9.00
N LEU A 91 6.71 -5.86 9.83
CA LEU A 91 7.68 -4.87 9.32
C LEU A 91 8.69 -5.50 8.36
N CYS A 92 9.20 -6.68 8.68
CA CYS A 92 10.13 -7.41 7.82
C CYS A 92 9.48 -7.84 6.51
N ARG A 93 8.28 -8.43 6.58
CA ARG A 93 7.52 -8.83 5.39
C ARG A 93 7.23 -7.64 4.49
N GLY A 94 6.79 -6.52 5.06
CA GLY A 94 6.52 -5.30 4.29
C GLY A 94 7.75 -4.78 3.55
N ARG A 95 8.95 -4.90 4.12
CA ARG A 95 10.20 -4.55 3.43
C ARG A 95 10.57 -5.50 2.30
N LEU A 96 10.28 -6.80 2.43
CA LEU A 96 10.52 -7.79 1.37
C LEU A 96 9.57 -7.63 0.18
N GLU A 97 8.33 -7.27 0.46
CA GLU A 97 7.28 -7.06 -0.54
C GLU A 97 7.33 -5.65 -1.16
N ALA A 98 8.16 -4.76 -0.62
CA ALA A 98 8.33 -3.42 -1.15
C ALA A 98 8.98 -3.48 -2.55
N PRO A 99 8.42 -2.80 -3.56
CA PRO A 99 9.05 -2.72 -4.87
C PRO A 99 10.46 -2.13 -4.80
N PRO A 100 11.41 -2.60 -5.62
CA PRO A 100 12.77 -2.09 -5.63
C PRO A 100 12.78 -0.59 -5.98
N THR A 101 13.53 0.19 -5.21
CA THR A 101 13.60 1.66 -5.31
C THR A 101 14.32 2.19 -6.55
N THR A 102 14.94 1.34 -7.36
CA THR A 102 15.79 1.72 -8.49
C THR A 102 15.55 0.80 -9.66
N GLY A 103 15.03 1.36 -10.77
CA GLY A 103 15.14 1.00 -12.21
C GLY A 103 15.41 -0.43 -12.71
N ARG A 104 15.42 -1.45 -11.86
CA ARG A 104 15.60 -2.84 -12.23
C ARG A 104 14.20 -3.37 -12.45
N ALA A 105 13.89 -3.51 -13.74
CA ALA A 105 12.63 -3.97 -14.33
C ALA A 105 11.62 -4.42 -13.27
N ALA A 106 10.58 -3.60 -13.10
CA ALA A 106 9.31 -4.06 -12.54
C ALA A 106 9.08 -5.49 -13.04
N ARG A 107 8.85 -6.44 -12.12
CA ARG A 107 8.52 -7.81 -12.52
C ARG A 107 7.37 -7.69 -13.51
N THR A 108 7.66 -7.87 -14.79
CA THR A 108 6.67 -7.97 -15.85
C THR A 108 6.04 -9.35 -15.67
N VAL A 109 5.13 -9.46 -14.72
CA VAL A 109 4.26 -10.61 -14.61
C VAL A 109 2.86 -10.08 -14.34
N ASP A 110 2.11 -10.07 -15.43
CA ASP A 110 0.68 -9.97 -15.54
C ASP A 110 -0.04 -8.77 -14.94
N THR A 111 -0.73 -8.11 -15.86
CA THR A 111 -1.93 -7.30 -15.70
C THR A 111 -2.98 -8.02 -14.84
N SER A 112 -2.73 -8.19 -13.55
CA SER A 112 -3.78 -8.42 -12.57
C SER A 112 -4.50 -7.09 -12.34
N PRO A 113 -5.80 -7.08 -12.03
CA PRO A 113 -6.52 -5.89 -11.61
C PRO A 113 -6.09 -5.56 -10.18
N HIS A 114 -4.81 -5.23 -9.98
CA HIS A 114 -4.29 -4.86 -8.68
C HIS A 114 -5.02 -3.61 -8.19
N GLY A 115 -5.32 -3.58 -6.88
CA GLY A 115 -6.08 -2.52 -6.26
C GLY A 115 -5.43 -1.14 -6.47
N GLU A 116 -6.00 -0.10 -5.86
CA GLU A 116 -5.55 1.28 -6.07
C GLU A 116 -4.03 1.49 -5.94
N LEU A 117 -3.35 0.65 -5.14
CA LEU A 117 -1.92 0.70 -4.82
C LEU A 117 -0.98 -0.08 -5.76
N GLY A 118 -1.47 -0.96 -6.64
CA GLY A 118 -0.63 -1.76 -7.55
C GLY A 118 0.39 -2.63 -6.79
N ASP A 119 1.63 -2.69 -7.29
CA ASP A 119 2.74 -3.49 -6.74
C ASP A 119 3.11 -3.19 -5.28
N PHE A 120 2.57 -2.11 -4.69
CA PHE A 120 2.83 -1.71 -3.30
C PHE A 120 1.83 -2.31 -2.31
N GLU A 121 0.76 -2.94 -2.78
CA GLU A 121 -0.40 -3.33 -1.97
C GLU A 121 -0.02 -4.27 -0.80
N GLU A 122 0.77 -5.32 -1.08
CA GLU A 122 1.15 -6.30 -0.05
C GLU A 122 2.06 -5.68 1.02
N ALA A 123 3.01 -4.84 0.61
CA ALA A 123 3.88 -4.11 1.53
C ALA A 123 3.08 -3.16 2.43
N VAL A 124 2.18 -2.39 1.84
CA VAL A 124 1.29 -1.47 2.57
C VAL A 124 0.40 -2.22 3.54
N LEU A 125 -0.18 -3.34 3.13
CA LEU A 125 -1.01 -4.16 4.00
C LEU A 125 -0.22 -4.67 5.22
N CYS A 126 1.04 -5.07 5.03
CA CYS A 126 1.91 -5.49 6.12
C CYS A 126 2.16 -4.35 7.12
N PHE A 127 2.46 -3.14 6.66
CA PHE A 127 2.67 -2.00 7.56
C PHE A 127 1.39 -1.62 8.30
N LEU A 128 0.23 -1.63 7.64
CA LEU A 128 -1.06 -1.36 8.30
C LEU A 128 -1.38 -2.43 9.36
N LYS A 129 -1.09 -3.70 9.10
CA LYS A 129 -1.22 -4.78 10.10
C LYS A 129 -0.30 -4.53 11.30
N ALA A 130 0.95 -4.15 11.08
CA ALA A 130 1.89 -3.84 12.17
C ALA A 130 1.39 -2.66 13.04
N ILE A 131 0.85 -1.61 12.42
CA ILE A 131 0.26 -0.48 13.13
C ILE A 131 -0.97 -0.92 13.94
N GLU A 132 -1.88 -1.69 13.35
CA GLU A 132 -3.08 -2.11 14.07
C GLU A 132 -2.76 -3.00 15.27
N MET A 133 -1.87 -3.98 15.08
CA MET A 133 -1.42 -4.86 16.17
C MET A 133 -0.70 -4.09 17.28
N SER A 134 -0.03 -2.98 16.95
CA SER A 134 0.63 -2.16 17.96
C SER A 134 -0.31 -1.50 18.95
N LYS A 135 -1.61 -1.37 18.63
CA LYS A 135 -2.63 -0.81 19.53
C LYS A 135 -3.05 -1.75 20.64
N CYS A 136 -2.77 -3.05 20.50
CA CYS A 136 -3.23 -4.06 21.46
C CYS A 136 -2.37 -4.10 22.73
N ASP A 137 -1.11 -3.67 22.67
CA ASP A 137 -0.16 -3.76 23.79
C ASP A 137 0.78 -2.54 23.79
N PRO A 138 0.88 -1.78 24.91
CA PRO A 138 1.84 -0.69 25.08
C PRO A 138 3.28 -1.04 24.73
N SER A 139 3.70 -2.29 24.96
CA SER A 139 5.05 -2.76 24.60
C SER A 139 5.32 -2.71 23.09
N CYS A 140 4.26 -2.67 22.28
CA CYS A 140 4.32 -2.67 20.82
C CYS A 140 4.16 -1.27 20.20
N HIS A 141 3.86 -0.21 20.97
CA HIS A 141 3.58 1.14 20.44
C HIS A 141 4.69 1.67 19.53
N PHE A 142 5.95 1.33 19.82
CA PHE A 142 7.11 1.69 18.98
C PHE A 142 6.97 1.19 17.53
N ALA A 143 6.26 0.07 17.33
CA ALA A 143 6.07 -0.53 16.02
C ALA A 143 5.14 0.32 15.13
N ALA A 144 4.24 1.13 15.72
CA ALA A 144 3.38 2.04 14.96
C ALA A 144 4.21 3.11 14.23
N PHE A 145 5.09 3.77 14.97
CA PHE A 145 6.02 4.76 14.43
C PHE A 145 6.91 4.12 13.36
N ASN A 146 7.59 3.01 13.68
CA ASN A 146 8.46 2.31 12.74
C ASN A 146 7.75 1.86 11.46
N ALA A 147 6.52 1.34 11.58
CA ALA A 147 5.70 0.96 10.45
C ALA A 147 5.32 2.17 9.59
N SER A 148 4.98 3.30 10.21
CA SER A 148 4.61 4.53 9.49
C SER A 148 5.77 5.11 8.68
N VAL A 149 6.99 5.08 9.23
CA VAL A 149 8.22 5.48 8.53
C VAL A 149 8.46 4.58 7.32
N LEU A 150 8.39 3.26 7.50
CA LEU A 150 8.56 2.31 6.42
C LEU A 150 7.48 2.42 5.35
N TYR A 151 6.22 2.59 5.78
CA TYR A 151 5.11 2.87 4.88
C TYR A 151 5.42 4.06 3.98
N LEU A 152 5.82 5.21 4.54
CA LEU A 152 6.09 6.40 3.75
C LEU A 152 7.29 6.20 2.80
N GLN A 153 8.35 5.55 3.27
CA GLN A 153 9.52 5.22 2.45
C GLN A 153 9.14 4.33 1.26
N THR A 154 8.31 3.31 1.48
CA THR A 154 7.83 2.40 0.44
C THR A 154 6.92 3.09 -0.55
N VAL A 155 5.98 3.94 -0.11
CA VAL A 155 5.01 4.58 -1.01
C VAL A 155 5.50 5.89 -1.62
N ARG A 156 6.72 6.36 -1.31
CA ARG A 156 7.31 7.58 -1.88
C ARG A 156 7.19 7.67 -3.41
N PRO A 157 7.42 6.60 -4.21
CA PRO A 157 7.23 6.65 -5.66
C PRO A 157 5.79 6.97 -6.11
N LEU A 158 4.80 6.73 -5.25
CA LEU A 158 3.38 7.05 -5.48
C LEU A 158 3.03 8.49 -5.09
N LEU A 159 3.94 9.23 -4.44
CA LEU A 159 3.79 10.64 -4.10
C LEU A 159 4.02 11.58 -5.30
N GLN A 160 4.05 11.07 -6.53
CA GLN A 160 4.08 11.89 -7.74
C GLN A 160 2.69 12.46 -8.06
N PRO A 161 2.59 13.65 -8.70
CA PRO A 161 1.32 14.21 -9.16
C PRO A 161 0.49 13.18 -9.95
N GLY A 162 -0.82 13.13 -9.69
CA GLY A 162 -1.74 12.20 -10.35
C GLY A 162 -1.82 10.78 -9.76
N ARG A 163 -0.82 10.32 -9.00
CA ARG A 163 -0.83 9.00 -8.32
C ARG A 163 -1.14 9.10 -6.82
N ARG A 164 -0.86 10.24 -6.19
CA ARG A 164 -1.09 10.50 -4.75
C ARG A 164 -2.48 10.11 -4.23
N ARG A 165 -3.54 10.32 -5.03
CA ARG A 165 -4.93 10.00 -4.63
C ARG A 165 -5.11 8.56 -4.18
N ARG A 166 -4.35 7.63 -4.77
CA ARG A 166 -4.34 6.19 -4.44
C ARG A 166 -3.86 5.90 -3.02
N LEU A 167 -3.09 6.83 -2.44
CA LEU A 167 -2.55 6.70 -1.08
C LEU A 167 -3.47 7.26 -0.01
N VAL A 168 -4.40 8.16 -0.37
CA VAL A 168 -5.22 8.89 0.62
C VAL A 168 -5.92 7.94 1.60
N PRO A 169 -6.53 6.81 1.17
CA PRO A 169 -7.18 5.89 2.11
C PRO A 169 -6.19 5.24 3.10
N SER A 170 -5.04 4.76 2.63
CA SER A 170 -4.07 4.06 3.48
C SER A 170 -3.29 5.03 4.36
N LEU A 171 -2.85 6.16 3.83
CA LEU A 171 -2.15 7.21 4.57
C LEU A 171 -3.06 7.83 5.64
N GLY A 172 -4.35 8.03 5.34
CA GLY A 172 -5.33 8.47 6.33
C GLY A 172 -5.57 7.47 7.46
N LYS A 173 -5.41 6.16 7.21
CA LYS A 173 -5.41 5.14 8.28
C LYS A 173 -4.14 5.25 9.14
N VAL A 174 -2.97 5.41 8.52
CA VAL A 174 -1.69 5.56 9.25
C VAL A 174 -1.76 6.76 10.19
N VAL A 175 -2.15 7.94 9.68
CA VAL A 175 -2.25 9.17 10.48
C VAL A 175 -3.19 8.95 11.67
N ARG A 176 -4.43 8.51 11.42
CA ARG A 176 -5.44 8.28 12.48
C ARG A 176 -4.94 7.32 13.57
N SER A 177 -4.33 6.21 13.18
CA SER A 177 -3.77 5.26 14.14
C SER A 177 -2.67 5.85 15.01
N LEU A 178 -1.82 6.73 14.48
CA LEU A 178 -0.81 7.44 15.28
C LEU A 178 -1.44 8.46 16.23
N GLU A 179 -2.58 9.07 15.86
CA GLU A 179 -3.32 9.96 16.77
C GLU A 179 -3.96 9.20 17.92
N GLU A 180 -4.59 8.06 17.62
CA GLU A 180 -5.18 7.15 18.61
C GLU A 180 -4.15 6.65 19.63
N LEU A 181 -2.93 6.36 19.16
CA LEU A 181 -1.81 5.96 20.02
C LEU A 181 -1.16 7.11 20.80
N ALA A 182 -1.61 8.34 20.59
CA ALA A 182 -0.99 9.55 21.12
C ALA A 182 0.52 9.58 20.84
N ASP A 183 0.92 9.26 19.60
CA ASP A 183 2.32 9.26 19.20
C ASP A 183 2.97 10.62 19.48
N ARG A 184 4.17 10.56 20.08
CA ARG A 184 4.86 11.73 20.63
C ARG A 184 5.45 12.62 19.53
N ASP A 185 5.71 12.08 18.34
CA ASP A 185 6.32 12.82 17.25
C ASP A 185 5.25 13.54 16.42
N LEU A 186 4.84 14.70 16.93
CA LEU A 186 3.89 15.59 16.25
C LEU A 186 4.43 16.11 14.91
N GLY A 187 5.76 16.25 14.78
CA GLY A 187 6.42 16.69 13.55
C GLY A 187 6.26 15.66 12.43
N TRP A 188 6.53 14.39 12.76
CA TRP A 188 6.33 13.27 11.85
C TRP A 188 4.86 13.10 11.45
N ARG A 189 3.93 13.22 12.41
CA ARG A 189 2.47 13.21 12.11
C ARG A 189 2.08 14.34 11.17
N ALA A 190 2.62 15.55 11.36
CA ALA A 190 2.39 16.67 10.48
C ALA A 190 2.93 16.41 9.07
N GLU A 191 4.13 15.81 8.94
CA GLU A 191 4.70 15.42 7.64
C GLU A 191 3.77 14.46 6.88
N LEU A 192 3.27 13.42 7.55
CA LEU A 192 2.31 12.48 6.95
C LEU A 192 1.01 13.17 6.54
N MET A 193 0.48 14.07 7.38
CA MET A 193 -0.74 14.81 7.08
C MET A 193 -0.57 15.78 5.89
N MET A 194 0.61 16.36 5.72
CA MET A 194 0.94 17.19 4.56
C MET A 194 0.94 16.38 3.25
N GLN A 195 1.12 15.05 3.29
CA GLN A 195 0.96 14.22 2.09
C GLN A 195 -0.53 13.96 1.76
N VAL A 196 -1.43 14.08 2.75
CA VAL A 196 -2.90 13.91 2.57
C VAL A 196 -3.55 15.17 2.00
N LYS A 197 -3.28 16.35 2.59
CA LYS A 197 -4.03 17.59 2.31
C LYS A 197 -4.00 18.05 0.84
N PRO A 198 -2.84 18.16 0.16
CA PRO A 198 -2.79 18.56 -1.24
C PRO A 198 -3.55 17.59 -2.14
N SER A 199 -3.53 16.30 -1.81
CA SER A 199 -4.18 15.24 -2.58
C SER A 199 -5.72 15.34 -2.53
N VAL A 200 -6.28 15.74 -1.38
CA VAL A 200 -7.73 15.95 -1.23
C VAL A 200 -8.18 17.24 -1.91
N LEU A 201 -7.42 18.34 -1.77
CA LEU A 201 -7.72 19.61 -2.42
C LEU A 201 -7.66 19.50 -3.95
N GLN A 202 -6.61 18.90 -4.51
CA GLN A 202 -6.50 18.65 -5.96
C GLN A 202 -7.66 17.79 -6.50
N THR A 203 -8.20 16.88 -5.69
CA THR A 203 -9.36 16.06 -6.09
C THR A 203 -10.66 16.87 -6.06
N ARG A 204 -10.78 17.83 -5.14
CA ARG A 204 -11.92 18.75 -5.06
C ARG A 204 -11.90 19.74 -6.23
N ASP A 205 -10.76 20.36 -6.51
CA ASP A 205 -10.61 21.35 -7.58
C ASP A 205 -10.94 20.73 -8.95
N ARG A 206 -10.41 19.54 -9.26
CA ARG A 206 -10.74 18.84 -10.52
C ARG A 206 -12.21 18.44 -10.64
N ARG A 207 -12.86 18.08 -9.53
CA ARG A 207 -14.31 17.78 -9.55
C ARG A 207 -15.11 19.03 -9.87
N LEU A 208 -14.71 20.18 -9.32
CA LEU A 208 -15.34 21.48 -9.58
C LEU A 208 -15.14 21.89 -11.05
N GLU A 209 -13.92 21.78 -11.57
CA GLU A 209 -13.62 22.03 -13.00
C GLU A 209 -14.44 21.11 -13.92
N THR A 210 -14.58 19.83 -13.57
CA THR A 210 -15.39 18.88 -14.36
C THR A 210 -16.88 19.22 -14.29
N THR A 211 -17.38 19.71 -13.15
CA THR A 211 -18.77 20.16 -13.04
C THR A 211 -19.02 21.45 -13.80
N GLU A 212 -18.08 22.40 -13.80
CA GLU A 212 -18.14 23.63 -14.59
C GLU A 212 -18.14 23.30 -16.09
N GLN A 213 -17.19 22.49 -16.57
CA GLN A 213 -17.15 22.05 -17.97
C GLN A 213 -18.43 21.33 -18.43
N ARG A 214 -19.08 20.58 -17.53
CA ARG A 214 -20.36 19.90 -17.83
C ARG A 214 -21.54 20.85 -17.85
N LEU A 215 -21.52 21.91 -17.05
CA LEU A 215 -22.54 22.96 -17.08
C LEU A 215 -22.39 23.81 -18.34
N ASP A 216 -21.18 24.20 -18.69
CA ASP A 216 -20.89 24.99 -19.90
C ASP A 216 -21.28 24.23 -21.17
N HIS A 217 -20.89 22.96 -21.28
CA HIS A 217 -21.30 22.12 -22.42
C HIS A 217 -22.82 21.87 -22.46
N GLY A 218 -23.47 21.80 -21.29
CA GLY A 218 -24.92 21.70 -21.18
C GLY A 218 -25.64 22.96 -21.66
N LEU A 219 -25.08 24.14 -21.38
CA LEU A 219 -25.62 25.43 -21.83
C LEU A 219 -25.46 25.60 -23.34
N GLU A 220 -24.27 25.33 -23.90
CA GLU A 220 -24.04 25.38 -25.35
C GLU A 220 -24.98 24.44 -26.13
N THR A 221 -25.21 23.22 -25.63
CA THR A 221 -26.13 22.28 -26.26
C THR A 221 -27.60 22.72 -26.14
N THR A 222 -27.98 23.47 -25.10
CA THR A 222 -29.32 24.06 -25.03
C THR A 222 -29.49 25.28 -25.94
N GLU A 223 -28.47 26.12 -26.09
CA GLU A 223 -28.49 27.27 -27.01
C GLU A 223 -28.58 26.80 -28.47
N GLN A 224 -27.77 25.82 -28.86
CA GLN A 224 -27.84 25.23 -30.21
C GLN A 224 -29.21 24.62 -30.52
N ARG A 225 -29.90 24.07 -29.51
CA ARG A 225 -31.26 23.53 -29.68
C ARG A 225 -32.34 24.61 -29.78
N LEU A 226 -32.14 25.76 -29.14
CA LEU A 226 -33.04 26.91 -29.25
C LEU A 226 -32.88 27.58 -30.62
N ASP A 227 -31.65 27.77 -31.08
CA ASP A 227 -31.37 28.33 -32.41
C ASP A 227 -31.95 27.46 -33.53
N HIS A 228 -31.78 26.12 -33.43
CA HIS A 228 -32.34 25.22 -34.42
C HIS A 228 -33.87 25.04 -34.31
N GLY A 229 -34.44 25.26 -33.11
CA GLY A 229 -35.89 25.26 -32.88
C GLY A 229 -36.59 26.54 -33.38
N LEU A 230 -35.87 27.66 -33.49
CA LEU A 230 -36.39 28.92 -34.03
C LEU A 230 -36.40 28.96 -35.56
N GLU A 231 -35.53 28.20 -36.24
CA GLU A 231 -35.51 28.09 -37.70
C GLU A 231 -36.64 27.23 -38.30
N THR A 232 -37.35 26.45 -37.49
CA THR A 232 -38.35 25.49 -37.98
C THR A 232 -39.81 25.95 -37.83
N ARG A 233 -40.07 27.23 -37.54
CA ARG A 233 -41.45 27.76 -37.56
C ARG A 233 -41.96 27.89 -39.00
N PRO A 234 -43.05 27.19 -39.40
CA PRO A 234 -43.58 27.30 -40.75
C PRO A 234 -44.24 28.66 -40.95
N ARG A 235 -43.76 29.42 -41.94
CA ARG A 235 -44.42 30.64 -42.45
C ARG A 235 -45.79 30.25 -43.01
N THR A 236 -46.86 30.66 -42.33
CA THR A 236 -48.23 30.62 -42.87
C THR A 236 -48.31 31.47 -44.14
N ARG A 237 -48.69 30.85 -45.25
CA ARG A 237 -48.78 31.47 -46.58
C ARG A 237 -50.21 31.99 -46.77
N ASP A 238 -50.37 33.31 -46.76
CA ASP A 238 -51.63 33.96 -47.15
C ASP A 238 -51.90 33.73 -48.64
N HIS A 239 -53.05 33.13 -48.95
CA HIS A 239 -53.58 33.03 -50.31
C HIS A 239 -54.54 34.17 -50.59
N ARG A 240 -54.07 35.16 -51.37
CA ARG A 240 -54.91 36.17 -52.02
C ARG A 240 -55.20 35.70 -53.44
N THR A 241 -56.44 35.35 -53.71
CA THR A 241 -56.99 34.98 -55.01
C THR A 241 -57.23 36.23 -55.85
N GLU A 242 -56.67 36.29 -57.06
CA GLU A 242 -57.08 37.23 -58.10
C GLU A 242 -57.30 36.52 -59.44
N THR A 243 -58.49 36.76 -59.96
CA THR A 243 -59.17 36.23 -61.14
C THR A 243 -58.57 36.70 -62.46
N ARG A 244 -58.49 35.81 -63.47
CA ARG A 244 -58.20 36.12 -64.88
C ARG A 244 -59.48 35.91 -65.72
N PRO A 245 -59.82 36.81 -66.68
CA PRO A 245 -60.91 36.58 -67.62
C PRO A 245 -60.43 35.80 -68.86
N ARG A 246 -61.31 34.95 -69.39
CA ARG A 246 -61.17 34.26 -70.68
C ARG A 246 -61.83 35.09 -71.78
N THR A 247 -61.08 35.42 -72.83
CA THR A 247 -61.62 35.77 -74.14
C THR A 247 -61.57 34.54 -75.05
N ARG A 248 -62.71 34.26 -75.68
CA ARG A 248 -62.93 33.28 -76.75
C ARG A 248 -62.84 34.02 -78.09
N GLU A 249 -62.18 33.40 -79.06
CA GLU A 249 -62.64 33.30 -80.44
C GLU A 249 -62.87 31.81 -80.74
#